data_AF-A0A0M3JP07-F1
#
_entry.id   AF-A0A0M3JP07-F1
#
_cell.length_a   1.000
_cell.length_b   1.000
_cell.length_c   1.000
_cell.angle_alpha   90.00
_cell.angle_beta   90.00
_cell.angle_gamma   90.00
#
_symmetry.space_group_name_H-M   'P 1'
#
loop_
_entity.id
_entity.type
_entity.pdbx_description
1 polymer ?
#
loop_
_entity_poly.entity_id
_entity_poly.type
_entity_poly.pdbx_seq_one_letter_code
_entity_poly.pdbx_strand_id
1 'polypeptide(L)'
;MYGALLVFDSDFIHVVSISFTALIVTELIMVALTVHTWHWAMLLAEALSLSLYAGSLLILDQYFDRQFVTSWIFLTKTTAITAISCLPLYVIKALKRRFSPPSYAKVN
;
A
#
# COMPACT_ATOMS: atom_id res chain seq x y z
N MET A 1 30.94 18.50 7.59
CA MET A 1 30.15 17.99 6.45
C MET A 1 29.56 16.60 6.72
N TYR A 2 30.37 15.62 7.17
CA TYR A 2 29.90 14.25 7.47
C TYR A 2 28.84 14.12 8.59
N GLY A 3 28.85 15.01 9.60
CA GLY A 3 27.86 14.96 10.69
C GLY A 3 26.43 15.32 10.25
N ALA A 4 26.26 16.17 9.24
CA ALA A 4 24.95 16.45 8.66
C ALA A 4 24.41 15.23 7.91
N LEU A 5 25.26 14.54 7.14
CA LEU A 5 24.86 13.32 6.43
C LEU A 5 24.35 12.24 7.39
N LEU A 6 25.03 11.97 8.50
CA LEU A 6 24.58 10.98 9.48
C LEU A 6 23.23 11.31 10.15
N VAL A 7 22.96 12.59 10.42
CA VAL A 7 21.68 13.01 11.04
C VAL A 7 20.54 12.97 10.02
N PHE A 8 20.78 13.38 8.77
CA PHE A 8 19.76 13.37 7.71
C PHE A 8 19.50 11.98 7.12
N ASP A 9 20.45 11.06 7.17
CA ASP A 9 20.30 9.71 6.63
C ASP A 9 19.18 8.93 7.33
N SER A 10 19.08 9.07 8.65
CA SER A 10 18.01 8.46 9.45
C SER A 10 16.63 8.99 9.07
N ASP A 11 16.47 10.32 8.99
CA ASP A 11 15.21 10.94 8.57
C ASP A 11 14.83 10.57 7.13
N PHE A 12 15.82 10.48 6.24
CA PHE A 12 15.62 10.07 4.86
C PHE A 12 15.12 8.62 4.79
N ILE A 13 15.75 7.68 5.50
CA ILE A 13 15.33 6.27 5.58
C ILE A 13 13.88 6.17 6.07
N HIS A 14 13.49 6.93 7.10
CA HIS A 14 12.12 6.94 7.62
C HIS A 14 11.10 7.38 6.56
N VAL A 15 11.37 8.47 5.84
CA VAL A 15 10.46 9.00 4.81
C VAL A 15 10.36 8.05 3.61
N VAL A 16 11.49 7.49 3.16
CA VAL A 16 11.52 6.51 2.08
C VAL A 16 10.73 5.26 2.47
N SER A 17 10.91 4.79 3.70
CA SER A 17 10.17 3.64 4.24
C SER A 17 8.66 3.88 4.19
N ILE A 18 8.17 4.99 4.78
CA ILE A 18 6.73 5.32 4.79
C ILE A 18 6.17 5.40 3.37
N SER A 19 6.86 6.13 2.49
CA SER A 19 6.39 6.36 1.13
C SER A 19 6.34 5.06 0.32
N PHE A 20 7.37 4.23 0.44
CA PHE A 20 7.46 2.96 -0.26
C PHE A 20 6.39 1.97 0.21
N THR A 21 6.15 1.87 1.53
CA THR A 21 5.04 1.07 2.07
C THR A 21 3.70 1.55 1.57
N ALA A 22 3.46 2.87 1.62
CA ALA A 22 2.20 3.44 1.18
C ALA A 22 1.94 3.09 -0.29
N LEU A 23 2.95 3.24 -1.15
CA LEU A 23 2.86 2.90 -2.57
C LEU A 23 2.52 1.42 -2.80
N ILE A 24 3.25 0.49 -2.18
CA ILE A 24 2.99 -0.95 -2.32
C ILE A 24 1.58 -1.31 -1.86
N VAL A 25 1.15 -0.78 -0.70
CA VAL A 25 -0.19 -1.04 -0.18
C VAL A 25 -1.26 -0.45 -1.10
N THR A 26 -1.06 0.76 -1.64
CA THR A 26 -2.02 1.34 -2.59
C THR A 26 -2.15 0.53 -3.87
N GLU A 27 -1.06 -0.01 -4.41
CA GLU A 27 -1.08 -0.88 -5.59
C GLU A 27 -1.79 -2.20 -5.30
N LEU A 28 -1.49 -2.85 -4.17
CA LEU A 28 -2.18 -4.08 -3.74
C LEU A 28 -3.69 -3.85 -3.58
N ILE A 29 -4.10 -2.74 -2.94
CA ILE A 29 -5.51 -2.36 -2.83
C ILE A 29 -6.14 -2.13 -4.21
N MET A 30 -5.44 -1.45 -5.13
CA MET A 30 -5.95 -1.21 -6.48
C MET A 30 -6.17 -2.53 -7.23
N VAL A 31 -5.23 -3.47 -7.10
CA VAL A 31 -5.35 -4.82 -7.65
C VAL A 31 -6.56 -5.52 -7.04
N ALA A 32 -6.65 -5.60 -5.71
CA ALA A 32 -7.76 -6.22 -4.97
C ALA A 32 -9.12 -5.66 -5.37
N LEU A 33 -9.22 -4.34 -5.52
CA LEU A 33 -10.45 -3.67 -5.93
C LEU A 33 -10.82 -4.02 -7.37
N THR A 34 -9.84 -4.21 -8.26
CA THR A 34 -10.08 -4.47 -9.69
C THR A 34 -10.53 -5.91 -9.97
N VAL A 35 -10.25 -6.84 -9.05
CA VAL A 35 -10.73 -8.22 -9.11
C VAL A 35 -12.26 -8.28 -9.16
N HIS A 36 -12.80 -8.92 -10.20
CA HIS A 36 -14.24 -9.18 -10.32
C HIS A 36 -14.61 -10.61 -9.87
N THR A 37 -13.70 -11.57 -10.05
CA THR A 37 -13.87 -12.97 -9.68
C THR A 37 -12.67 -13.44 -8.86
N TRP A 38 -12.92 -13.96 -7.67
CA TRP A 38 -11.86 -14.44 -6.79
C TRP A 38 -11.35 -15.80 -7.29
N HIS A 39 -10.12 -15.82 -7.77
CA HIS A 39 -9.40 -17.04 -8.10
C HIS A 39 -8.34 -17.33 -7.03
N TRP A 40 -8.16 -18.60 -6.66
CA TRP A 40 -7.17 -19.00 -5.66
C TRP A 40 -5.76 -18.52 -6.00
N ALA A 41 -5.36 -18.60 -7.27
CA ALA A 41 -4.06 -18.13 -7.74
C ALA A 41 -3.86 -16.60 -7.56
N MET A 42 -4.95 -15.83 -7.65
CA MET A 42 -4.92 -14.37 -7.50
C MET A 42 -4.73 -13.97 -6.05
N LEU A 43 -5.44 -14.63 -5.12
CA LEU A 43 -5.25 -14.43 -3.69
C LEU A 43 -3.83 -14.84 -3.27
N LEU A 44 -3.32 -15.96 -3.81
CA LEU A 44 -1.94 -16.38 -3.58
C LEU A 44 -0.93 -15.33 -4.09
N ALA A 45 -1.12 -14.79 -5.30
CA ALA A 45 -0.23 -13.78 -5.85
C ALA A 45 -0.22 -12.51 -5.01
N GLU A 46 -1.39 -12.03 -4.59
CA GLU A 46 -1.52 -10.85 -3.74
C GLU A 46 -0.87 -11.06 -2.36
N ALA A 47 -1.13 -12.22 -1.73
CA ALA A 47 -0.51 -12.60 -0.46
C ALA A 47 1.02 -12.78 -0.59
N LEU A 48 1.50 -13.35 -1.70
CA LEU A 48 2.91 -13.53 -1.96
C LEU A 48 3.62 -12.20 -2.17
N SER A 49 3.03 -11.26 -2.90
CA SER A 49 3.56 -9.89 -3.04
C SER A 49 3.65 -9.19 -1.69
N LEU A 50 2.61 -9.27 -0.86
CA LEU A 50 2.64 -8.72 0.50
C LEU A 50 3.72 -9.38 1.37
N SER A 51 3.86 -10.71 1.27
CA SER A 51 4.83 -11.49 2.05
C SER A 51 6.27 -11.20 1.64
N LEU A 52 6.54 -11.06 0.35
CA LEU A 52 7.86 -10.67 -0.16
C LEU A 52 8.24 -9.27 0.31
N TYR A 53 7.28 -8.36 0.38
CA TYR A 53 7.50 -7.03 0.94
C TYR A 53 7.76 -7.06 2.46
N ALA A 54 6.98 -7.83 3.22
CA ALA A 54 7.25 -8.01 4.65
C ALA A 54 8.62 -8.66 4.88
N GLY A 55 9.01 -9.62 4.03
CA GLY A 55 10.33 -10.22 4.03
C GLY A 55 11.44 -9.21 3.73
N SER A 56 11.26 -8.30 2.78
CA SER A 56 12.27 -7.28 2.47
C SER A 56 12.48 -6.29 3.61
N LEU A 57 11.41 -5.90 4.31
CA LEU A 57 11.51 -5.07 5.52
C LEU A 57 12.30 -5.74 6.65
N LEU A 58 12.21 -7.06 6.76
CA LEU A 58 12.95 -7.82 7.77
C LEU A 58 14.39 -8.11 7.34
N ILE A 59 14.67 -8.36 6.05
CA ILE A 59 16.02 -8.75 5.62
C ILE A 59 16.94 -7.53 5.46
N LEU A 60 16.40 -6.37 5.08
CA LEU A 60 17.19 -5.19 4.71
C LEU A 60 17.33 -4.17 5.86
N ASP A 61 17.91 -4.60 6.99
CA ASP A 61 18.13 -3.73 8.17
C ASP A 61 19.06 -2.54 7.90
N GLN A 62 19.87 -2.60 6.83
CA GLN A 62 20.74 -1.49 6.42
C GLN A 62 19.98 -0.34 5.76
N TYR A 63 18.78 -0.59 5.26
CA TYR A 63 17.97 0.39 4.52
C TYR A 63 16.63 0.69 5.20
N PHE A 64 16.14 -0.21 6.06
CA PHE A 64 14.92 -0.04 6.82
C PHE A 64 15.23 -0.14 8.31
N ASP A 65 14.89 0.90 9.06
CA ASP A 65 14.95 0.84 10.51
C ASP A 65 13.80 -0.06 11.02
N ARG A 66 14.13 -1.28 11.44
CA ARG A 66 13.17 -2.28 11.92
C ARG A 66 12.40 -1.79 13.16
N GLN A 67 13.05 -1.01 14.03
CA GLN A 67 12.40 -0.44 15.21
C GLN A 67 11.35 0.60 14.80
N PHE A 68 11.64 1.38 13.76
CA PHE A 68 10.69 2.34 13.20
C PHE A 68 9.54 1.67 12.45
N VAL A 69 9.81 0.66 11.62
CA VAL A 69 8.79 -0.07 10.83
C VAL A 69 7.77 -0.76 11.74
N THR A 70 8.19 -1.26 12.90
CA THR A 70 7.29 -1.89 13.88
C THR A 70 6.56 -0.86 14.75
N SER A 71 6.91 0.42 14.64
CA SER A 71 6.32 1.48 15.47
C SER A 71 4.86 1.76 15.08
N TRP A 72 4.08 2.15 16.09
CA TRP A 72 2.69 2.58 15.87
C TRP A 72 2.59 3.84 15.00
N ILE A 73 3.60 4.71 15.07
CA ILE A 73 3.68 5.94 14.27
C ILE A 73 3.81 5.60 12.79
N PHE A 74 4.66 4.63 12.45
CA PHE A 74 4.80 4.17 11.08
C PHE A 74 3.49 3.60 10.53
N LEU A 75 2.84 2.69 11.27
CA LEU A 75 1.56 2.11 10.87
C LEU A 75 0.48 3.17 10.66
N THR A 76 0.33 4.11 11.60
CA THR A 76 -0.68 5.16 11.50
C THR A 76 -0.41 6.16 10.36
N LYS A 77 0.85 6.56 10.13
CA LYS A 77 1.23 7.44 9.02
C LYS A 77 0.96 6.76 7.67
N THR A 78 1.43 5.54 7.50
CA THR A 78 1.28 4.78 6.27
C THR A 78 -0.20 4.50 6.00
N THR A 79 -0.97 4.01 6.99
CA THR A 79 -2.40 3.77 6.82
C THR A 79 -3.18 5.03 6.51
N ALA A 80 -2.87 6.17 7.14
CA ALA A 80 -3.52 7.44 6.83
C ALA A 80 -3.26 7.89 5.38
N ILE A 81 -2.01 7.82 4.92
CA ILE A 81 -1.63 8.17 3.53
C ILE A 81 -2.34 7.24 2.54
N THR A 82 -2.29 5.92 2.78
CA THR A 82 -2.98 4.92 1.96
C THR A 82 -4.49 5.17 1.94
N ALA A 83 -5.11 5.45 3.09
CA ALA A 83 -6.55 5.70 3.18
C ALA A 83 -6.95 6.95 2.38
N ILE A 84 -6.20 8.05 2.50
CA ILE A 84 -6.43 9.28 1.74
C ILE A 84 -6.27 9.03 0.24
N SER A 85 -5.27 8.24 -0.17
CA SER A 85 -4.99 7.92 -1.58
C SER A 85 -6.02 6.98 -2.19
N CYS A 86 -6.47 5.97 -1.45
CA CYS A 86 -7.43 4.96 -1.93
C CYS A 86 -8.89 5.42 -1.85
N LEU A 87 -9.24 6.32 -0.92
CA LEU A 87 -10.59 6.88 -0.77
C LEU A 87 -11.22 7.40 -2.08
N PRO A 88 -10.55 8.26 -2.87
CA PRO A 88 -11.12 8.75 -4.12
C PRO A 88 -11.40 7.62 -5.11
N LEU A 89 -10.52 6.61 -5.22
CA LEU A 89 -10.73 5.46 -6.12
C LEU A 89 -11.92 4.60 -5.69
N TYR A 90 -12.08 4.36 -4.38
CA TYR A 90 -13.22 3.62 -3.85
C TYR A 90 -14.54 4.37 -4.09
N VAL A 91 -14.56 5.68 -3.81
CA VAL A 91 -15.73 6.55 -3.99
C VAL A 91 -16.11 6.67 -5.47
N ILE A 92 -15.13 6.88 -6.37
CA ILE A 92 -15.37 6.95 -7.82
C ILE A 92 -15.93 5.62 -8.34
N LYS A 93 -15.40 4.47 -7.90
CA LYS A 93 -15.89 3.17 -8.33
C LYS A 93 -17.31 2.90 -7.82
N ALA A 94 -17.60 3.27 -6.57
CA ALA A 94 -18.94 3.18 -6.00
C ALA A 94 -19.94 4.09 -6.74
N LEU A 95 -19.57 5.34 -7.02
CA LEU A 95 -20.37 6.30 -7.78
C LEU A 95 -20.62 5.81 -9.22
N LYS A 96 -19.60 5.32 -9.92
CA LYS A 96 -19.74 4.80 -11.29
C LYS A 96 -20.69 3.60 -11.36
N ARG A 97 -20.63 2.68 -10.39
CA ARG A 97 -21.60 1.58 -10.28
C ARG A 97 -23.03 2.07 -10.05
N ARG A 98 -23.22 3.17 -9.30
CA ARG A 98 -24.54 3.70 -8.95
C ARG A 98 -25.17 4.56 -10.06
N PHE A 99 -24.38 5.35 -10.79
CA PHE A 99 -24.86 6.26 -11.83
C PHE A 99 -24.79 5.70 -13.25
N SER A 100 -23.99 4.65 -13.50
CA SER A 100 -23.89 4.01 -14.82
C SER A 100 -23.81 2.50 -14.65
N PRO A 101 -24.93 1.85 -14.25
CA PRO A 101 -24.96 0.40 -14.18
C PRO A 101 -24.67 -0.19 -15.58
N PRO A 102 -23.77 -1.17 -15.69
CA PRO A 102 -23.41 -1.80 -16.96
C PRO A 102 -24.67 -2.41 -17.62
N SER A 103 -24.76 -2.41 -18.95
CA SER A 103 -25.96 -2.87 -19.69
C SER A 103 -26.45 -4.27 -19.32
N TYR A 104 -25.58 -5.13 -18.77
CA TYR A 104 -25.95 -6.44 -18.21
C TYR A 104 -26.94 -6.37 -17.03
N ALA A 105 -26.98 -5.26 -16.30
CA ALA A 105 -27.96 -5.03 -15.23
C ALA A 105 -29.32 -4.52 -15.74
N LYS A 106 -29.45 -4.21 -17.04
CA LYS A 106 -30.70 -3.73 -17.67
C LYS A 106 -31.48 -4.83 -18.40
N VAL A 107 -30.94 -6.05 -18.50
CA VAL A 107 -31.55 -7.19 -19.22
C VAL A 107 -32.28 -8.19 -18.30
N ASN A 108 -32.65 -7.78 -17.09
CA ASN A 108 -33.61 -8.51 -16.26
C ASN A 108 -34.73 -7.58 -15.79
#